data_AF-A0A930BS37-F1
#
_entry.id   AF-A0A930BS37-F1
#
_cell.length_a   1.000
_cell.length_b   1.000
_cell.length_c   1.000
_cell.angle_alpha   90.00
_cell.angle_beta   90.00
_cell.angle_gamma   90.00
#
_symmetry.space_group_name_H-M   'P 1'
#
loop_
_entity.id
_entity.type
_entity.pdbx_description
1 polymer ?
#
loop_
_entity_poly.entity_id
_entity_poly.type
_entity_poly.pdbx_seq_one_letter_code
_entity_poly.pdbx_strand_id
1 'polypeptide(L)'
;MAFEARDTLQPRLQEARNVERAIAAATLEGKDIAQLAGELDRLQQLKRQATDAQIDLNGRIRAALTPEQYGQLLRLAQSMPDAGPGVIPGKDGMTPAAALVLPDYALISPRHLPHLMNFIGQLSLDAARRQSLEQYADQTVRPNLLPLLREAQQLEQAIGRAVLDGEGQSTVVGQLDRLLQLKRQAAEIHIRCIAQVRQILPADQYSQLLALARETRP
;
A
#
# COMPACT_ATOMS: atom_id res chain seq x y z
N MET A 1 -13.64 -7.30 -22.63
CA MET A 1 -13.68 -6.89 -21.21
C MET A 1 -12.64 -7.60 -20.33
N ALA A 2 -12.74 -8.91 -20.05
CA ALA A 2 -11.74 -9.58 -19.18
C ALA A 2 -10.30 -9.60 -19.76
N PHE A 3 -10.17 -9.79 -21.08
CA PHE A 3 -8.88 -9.73 -21.79
C PHE A 3 -8.33 -8.30 -21.88
N GLU A 4 -9.18 -7.30 -22.18
CA GLU A 4 -8.77 -5.89 -22.23
C GLU A 4 -8.32 -5.36 -20.86
N ALA A 5 -8.99 -5.76 -19.78
CA ALA A 5 -8.58 -5.44 -18.41
C ALA A 5 -7.18 -6.00 -18.11
N ARG A 6 -6.92 -7.24 -18.55
CA ARG A 6 -5.60 -7.86 -18.42
C ARG A 6 -4.54 -7.11 -19.23
N ASP A 7 -4.80 -6.82 -20.49
CA ASP A 7 -3.82 -6.20 -21.39
C ASP A 7 -3.50 -4.75 -21.03
N THR A 8 -4.41 -4.05 -20.33
CA THR A 8 -4.22 -2.65 -19.93
C THR A 8 -3.81 -2.47 -18.47
N LEU A 9 -4.35 -3.24 -17.52
CA LEU A 9 -4.03 -3.09 -16.09
C LEU A 9 -2.78 -3.84 -15.70
N GLN A 10 -2.58 -5.06 -16.21
CA GLN A 10 -1.47 -5.92 -15.81
C GLN A 10 -0.07 -5.29 -16.03
N PRO A 11 0.25 -4.69 -17.19
CA PRO A 11 1.57 -4.07 -17.38
C PRO A 11 1.79 -2.89 -16.44
N ARG A 12 0.77 -2.06 -16.20
CA ARG A 12 0.85 -0.90 -15.30
C ARG A 12 1.05 -1.31 -13.84
N LEU A 13 0.31 -2.32 -13.39
CA LEU A 13 0.47 -2.90 -12.06
C LEU A 13 1.85 -3.53 -11.89
N GLN A 14 2.38 -4.17 -12.93
CA GLN A 14 3.73 -4.74 -12.89
C GLN A 14 4.81 -3.65 -12.81
N GLU A 15 4.66 -2.57 -13.57
CA GLU A 15 5.57 -1.42 -13.49
C GLU A 15 5.52 -0.77 -12.11
N ALA A 16 4.32 -0.54 -11.56
CA ALA A 16 4.14 -0.02 -10.21
C ALA A 16 4.86 -0.89 -9.16
N ARG A 17 4.72 -2.23 -9.26
CA ARG A 17 5.43 -3.17 -8.38
C ARG A 17 6.95 -3.06 -8.50
N ASN A 18 7.47 -2.87 -9.71
CA ASN A 18 8.91 -2.72 -9.94
C ASN A 18 9.44 -1.43 -9.32
N VAL A 19 8.76 -0.30 -9.55
CA VAL A 19 9.10 1.00 -8.96
C VAL A 19 9.02 0.93 -7.43
N GLU A 20 7.96 0.32 -6.90
CA GLU A 20 7.78 0.13 -5.45
C GLU A 20 8.93 -0.64 -4.81
N ARG A 21 9.38 -1.74 -5.44
CA ARG A 21 10.54 -2.51 -4.98
C ARG A 21 11.83 -1.69 -5.04
N ALA A 22 12.03 -0.91 -6.09
CA ALA A 22 13.22 -0.07 -6.25
C ALA A 22 13.29 1.02 -5.17
N ILE A 23 12.17 1.69 -4.89
CA ILE A 23 12.09 2.69 -3.81
C ILE A 23 12.41 2.02 -2.47
N ALA A 24 11.77 0.89 -2.18
CA ALA A 24 11.98 0.19 -0.93
C ALA A 24 13.44 -0.25 -0.73
N ALA A 25 14.08 -0.82 -1.75
CA ALA A 25 15.49 -1.19 -1.69
C ALA A 25 16.37 0.04 -1.42
N ALA A 26 16.15 1.13 -2.16
CA ALA A 26 16.89 2.37 -2.01
C ALA A 26 16.70 3.03 -0.63
N THR A 27 15.50 2.98 -0.05
CA THR A 27 15.25 3.44 1.33
C THR A 27 16.05 2.64 2.34
N LEU A 28 16.08 1.31 2.23
CA LEU A 28 16.83 0.46 3.16
C LEU A 28 18.35 0.68 3.02
N GLU A 29 18.83 1.01 1.81
CA GLU A 29 20.21 1.41 1.50
C GLU A 29 20.56 2.81 2.03
N GLY A 30 19.57 3.62 2.40
CA GLY A 30 19.73 4.91 3.06
C GLY A 30 19.45 6.12 2.19
N LYS A 31 18.83 5.96 1.02
CA LYS A 31 18.31 7.11 0.26
C LYS A 31 17.21 7.82 1.03
N ASP A 32 17.24 9.15 1.04
CA ASP A 32 16.24 9.98 1.69
C ASP A 32 15.04 10.30 0.78
N ILE A 33 14.06 11.05 1.32
CA ILE A 33 12.86 11.43 0.57
C ILE A 33 13.19 12.28 -0.66
N ALA A 34 14.15 13.20 -0.55
CA ALA A 34 14.47 14.12 -1.65
C ALA A 34 15.07 13.34 -2.83
N GLN A 35 15.91 12.34 -2.53
CA GLN A 35 16.50 11.44 -3.52
C GLN A 35 15.50 10.46 -4.13
N LEU A 36 14.36 10.22 -3.48
CA LEU A 36 13.31 9.29 -3.92
C LEU A 36 12.06 10.00 -4.48
N ALA A 37 12.07 11.34 -4.53
CA ALA A 37 10.88 12.12 -4.85
C ALA A 37 10.31 11.77 -6.23
N GLY A 38 11.16 11.68 -7.25
CA GLY A 38 10.73 11.35 -8.61
C GLY A 38 10.15 9.94 -8.74
N GLU A 39 10.75 8.93 -8.09
CA GLU A 39 10.24 7.58 -8.11
C GLU A 39 8.91 7.45 -7.35
N LEU A 40 8.77 8.15 -6.23
CA LEU A 40 7.53 8.17 -5.45
C LEU A 40 6.39 8.84 -6.23
N ASP A 41 6.66 9.94 -6.94
CA ASP A 41 5.67 10.60 -7.80
C ASP A 41 5.27 9.69 -8.97
N ARG A 42 6.24 9.00 -9.59
CA ARG A 42 5.97 7.99 -10.63
C ARG A 42 5.11 6.85 -10.09
N LEU A 43 5.39 6.35 -8.89
CA LEU A 43 4.60 5.28 -8.27
C LEU A 43 3.15 5.73 -8.03
N GLN A 44 2.96 6.95 -7.53
CA GLN A 44 1.65 7.54 -7.30
C GLN A 44 0.86 7.67 -8.62
N GLN A 45 1.51 8.14 -9.68
CA GLN A 45 0.92 8.23 -11.02
C GLN A 45 0.52 6.85 -11.57
N LEU A 46 1.39 5.84 -11.47
CA LEU A 46 1.10 4.49 -11.96
C LEU A 46 -0.07 3.85 -11.21
N LYS A 47 -0.12 4.00 -9.88
CA LYS A 47 -1.24 3.51 -9.07
C LYS A 47 -2.54 4.26 -9.38
N ARG A 48 -2.48 5.59 -9.62
CA ARG A 48 -3.64 6.38 -10.04
C ARG A 48 -4.21 5.88 -11.37
N GLN A 49 -3.36 5.73 -12.38
CA GLN A 49 -3.76 5.24 -13.70
C GLN A 49 -4.39 3.84 -13.64
N ALA A 50 -3.86 2.96 -12.77
CA ALA A 50 -4.45 1.64 -12.56
C ALA A 50 -5.84 1.73 -11.92
N THR A 51 -6.02 2.59 -10.92
CA THR A 51 -7.34 2.82 -10.29
C THR A 51 -8.35 3.41 -11.25
N ASP A 52 -7.96 4.40 -12.06
CA ASP A 52 -8.84 5.01 -13.05
C ASP A 52 -9.33 3.95 -14.07
N ALA A 53 -8.41 3.15 -14.60
CA ALA A 53 -8.76 2.08 -15.52
C ALA A 53 -9.65 0.98 -14.90
N GLN A 54 -9.53 0.73 -13.59
CA GLN A 54 -10.43 -0.18 -12.86
C GLN A 54 -11.85 0.41 -12.70
N ILE A 55 -11.96 1.70 -12.37
CA ILE A 55 -13.26 2.39 -12.26
C ILE A 55 -13.96 2.37 -13.61
N ASP A 56 -13.25 2.70 -14.70
CA ASP A 56 -13.80 2.68 -16.06
C ASP A 56 -14.24 1.27 -16.49
N LEU A 57 -13.51 0.24 -16.08
CA LEU A 57 -13.89 -1.15 -16.33
C LEU A 57 -15.16 -1.53 -15.56
N ASN A 58 -15.24 -1.17 -14.28
CA ASN A 58 -16.44 -1.43 -13.46
C ASN A 58 -17.67 -0.70 -14.02
N GLY A 59 -17.52 0.55 -14.46
CA GLY A 59 -18.59 1.29 -15.13
C GLY A 59 -19.10 0.59 -16.40
N ARG A 60 -18.18 0.07 -17.22
CA ARG A 60 -18.53 -0.70 -18.43
C ARG A 60 -19.19 -2.04 -18.12
N ILE A 61 -18.70 -2.77 -17.12
CA ILE A 61 -19.31 -4.03 -16.66
C ILE A 61 -20.74 -3.78 -16.17
N ARG A 62 -20.94 -2.74 -15.35
CA ARG A 62 -22.26 -2.36 -14.84
C ARG A 62 -23.22 -1.98 -15.96
N ALA A 63 -22.76 -1.24 -16.98
CA ALA A 63 -23.58 -0.87 -18.12
C ALA A 63 -23.96 -2.06 -19.02
N ALA A 64 -23.15 -3.12 -19.03
CA ALA A 64 -23.36 -4.31 -19.86
C ALA A 64 -24.24 -5.39 -19.20
N LEU A 65 -24.46 -5.32 -17.87
CA LEU A 65 -25.21 -6.31 -17.10
C LEU A 65 -26.56 -5.75 -16.63
N THR A 66 -27.56 -6.62 -16.44
CA THR A 66 -28.78 -6.21 -15.73
C THR A 66 -28.49 -5.95 -14.25
N PRO A 67 -29.34 -5.17 -13.53
CA PRO A 67 -29.18 -4.96 -12.10
C PRO A 67 -29.08 -6.26 -11.29
N GLU A 68 -29.83 -7.30 -11.67
CA GLU A 68 -29.80 -8.62 -11.03
C GLU A 68 -28.48 -9.34 -11.29
N GLN A 69 -28.00 -9.31 -12.53
CA GLN A 69 -26.72 -9.93 -12.93
C GLN A 69 -25.54 -9.25 -12.24
N TYR A 70 -25.53 -7.92 -12.20
CA TYR A 70 -24.52 -7.16 -11.47
C TYR A 70 -24.60 -7.43 -9.96
N GLY A 71 -25.80 -7.48 -9.38
CA GLY A 71 -25.99 -7.85 -7.98
C GLY A 71 -25.56 -9.29 -7.64
N GLN A 72 -25.64 -10.23 -8.58
CA GLN A 72 -25.05 -11.57 -8.43
C GLN A 72 -23.53 -11.53 -8.48
N LEU A 73 -22.94 -10.78 -9.43
CA LEU A 73 -21.49 -10.59 -9.55
C LEU A 73 -20.89 -9.98 -8.27
N LEU A 74 -21.54 -8.97 -7.70
CA LEU A 74 -21.12 -8.34 -6.44
C LEU A 74 -21.16 -9.30 -5.27
N ARG A 75 -22.22 -10.12 -5.15
CA ARG A 75 -22.31 -11.14 -4.10
C ARG A 75 -21.21 -12.19 -4.24
N LEU A 76 -20.90 -12.61 -5.46
CA LEU A 76 -19.77 -13.50 -5.74
C LEU A 76 -18.44 -12.85 -5.35
N ALA A 77 -18.21 -11.59 -5.70
CA ALA A 77 -17.00 -10.86 -5.32
C ALA A 77 -16.86 -10.70 -3.79
N GLN A 78 -17.95 -10.41 -3.08
CA GLN A 78 -17.96 -10.30 -1.60
C GLN A 78 -17.75 -11.66 -0.91
N SER A 79 -18.12 -12.76 -1.55
CA SER A 79 -17.85 -14.12 -1.05
C SER A 79 -16.41 -14.57 -1.29
N MET A 80 -15.63 -13.82 -2.07
CA MET A 80 -14.21 -14.04 -2.30
C MET A 80 -13.39 -13.11 -1.38
N PRO A 81 -12.80 -13.63 -0.28
CA PRO A 81 -12.06 -12.81 0.70
C PRO A 81 -10.84 -12.06 0.14
N ASP A 82 -10.38 -12.40 -1.06
CA ASP A 82 -9.22 -11.79 -1.73
C ASP A 82 -9.58 -10.83 -2.88
N ALA A 83 -10.82 -10.38 -3.04
CA ALA A 83 -11.23 -9.47 -4.13
C ALA A 83 -10.81 -8.00 -3.92
N GLY A 84 -9.57 -7.77 -3.45
CA GLY A 84 -8.98 -6.44 -3.32
C GLY A 84 -8.62 -5.80 -4.67
N PRO A 85 -8.34 -4.48 -4.69
CA PRO A 85 -7.97 -3.77 -5.91
C PRO A 85 -6.68 -4.37 -6.52
N GLY A 86 -6.83 -5.05 -7.65
CA GLY A 86 -5.71 -5.67 -8.38
C GLY A 86 -5.77 -7.20 -8.51
N VAL A 87 -6.80 -7.87 -7.98
CA VAL A 87 -7.05 -9.28 -8.28
C VAL A 87 -7.81 -9.38 -9.61
N ILE A 88 -7.06 -9.67 -10.67
CA ILE A 88 -7.65 -10.22 -11.89
C ILE A 88 -7.99 -11.69 -11.56
N PRO A 89 -9.24 -12.15 -11.73
CA PRO A 89 -9.58 -13.55 -11.51
C PRO A 89 -8.69 -14.44 -12.37
N GLY A 90 -7.68 -15.05 -11.75
CA GLY A 90 -6.84 -16.08 -12.33
C GLY A 90 -7.36 -17.44 -11.85
N LYS A 91 -7.46 -18.38 -12.79
CA LYS A 91 -7.90 -19.78 -12.65
C LYS A 91 -7.85 -20.34 -11.22
N ASP A 92 -9.02 -20.84 -10.80
CA ASP A 92 -9.30 -21.81 -9.73
C ASP A 92 -8.13 -22.20 -8.80
N GLY A 93 -8.28 -21.86 -7.51
CA GLY A 93 -7.70 -22.69 -6.44
C GLY A 93 -6.63 -22.09 -5.52
N MET A 94 -6.48 -20.77 -5.39
CA MET A 94 -5.59 -20.21 -4.35
C MET A 94 -6.35 -19.91 -3.05
N THR A 95 -5.85 -20.48 -1.95
CA THR A 95 -6.43 -20.46 -0.61
C THR A 95 -6.34 -19.09 0.07
N PRO A 96 -7.33 -18.71 0.91
CA PRO A 96 -7.35 -17.42 1.59
C PRO A 96 -6.30 -17.36 2.70
N ALA A 97 -5.42 -16.37 2.65
CA ALA A 97 -4.60 -16.02 3.82
C ALA A 97 -5.39 -15.01 4.67
N ALA A 98 -6.01 -15.53 5.73
CA ALA A 98 -6.62 -14.72 6.77
C ALA A 98 -5.59 -13.79 7.43
N ALA A 99 -5.77 -12.48 7.27
CA ALA A 99 -5.52 -11.49 8.31
C ALA A 99 -6.02 -10.12 7.84
N LEU A 100 -6.67 -9.38 8.74
CA LEU A 100 -6.74 -7.92 8.67
C LEU A 100 -5.30 -7.38 8.76
N VAL A 101 -4.58 -7.39 7.64
CA VAL A 101 -3.28 -6.75 7.52
C VAL A 101 -3.55 -5.33 7.03
N LEU A 102 -2.57 -4.44 7.18
CA LEU A 102 -2.59 -3.05 6.73
C LEU A 102 -2.22 -2.83 5.22
N PRO A 103 -2.28 -3.78 4.25
CA PRO A 103 -1.57 -3.62 2.98
C PRO A 103 -2.27 -2.64 2.02
N ASP A 104 -3.56 -2.34 2.19
CA ASP A 104 -4.32 -1.62 1.16
C ASP A 104 -4.10 -0.09 1.19
N TYR A 105 -3.75 0.47 2.35
CA TYR A 105 -3.60 1.92 2.55
C TYR A 105 -2.18 2.45 2.30
N ALA A 106 -1.23 1.60 1.92
CA ALA A 106 0.17 1.99 1.77
C ALA A 106 0.53 2.33 0.31
N LEU A 107 1.22 3.45 0.08
CA LEU A 107 1.82 3.72 -1.23
C LEU A 107 2.88 2.67 -1.56
N ILE A 108 3.65 2.24 -0.57
CA ILE A 108 4.65 1.16 -0.67
C ILE A 108 4.20 0.02 0.24
N SER A 109 4.08 -1.20 -0.30
CA SER A 109 3.59 -2.33 0.47
C SER A 109 4.49 -2.62 1.68
N PRO A 110 3.92 -2.93 2.86
CA PRO A 110 4.68 -3.33 4.04
C PRO A 110 5.62 -4.53 3.80
N ARG A 111 5.35 -5.34 2.77
CA ARG A 111 6.23 -6.46 2.35
C ARG A 111 7.57 -6.01 1.78
N HIS A 112 7.60 -4.81 1.18
CA HIS A 112 8.80 -4.22 0.58
C HIS A 112 9.43 -3.22 1.57
N LEU A 113 8.61 -2.48 2.31
CA LEU A 113 9.06 -1.53 3.32
C LEU A 113 8.51 -1.91 4.71
N PRO A 114 9.16 -2.86 5.41
CA PRO A 114 8.67 -3.36 6.70
C PRO A 114 8.78 -2.32 7.80
N HIS A 115 7.88 -2.41 8.79
CA HIS A 115 7.97 -1.61 10.01
C HIS A 115 9.13 -2.12 10.88
N LEU A 116 10.33 -1.59 10.67
CA LEU A 116 11.55 -2.02 11.38
C LEU A 116 11.42 -1.96 12.90
N MET A 117 10.58 -1.05 13.43
CA MET A 117 10.31 -0.92 14.86
C MET A 117 9.82 -2.23 15.52
N ASN A 118 9.12 -3.10 14.78
CA ASN A 118 8.60 -4.37 15.30
C ASN A 118 9.71 -5.36 15.66
N PHE A 119 10.90 -5.20 15.09
CA PHE A 119 12.03 -6.11 15.25
C PHE A 119 13.10 -5.59 16.22
N ILE A 120 12.98 -4.35 16.69
CA ILE A 120 13.94 -3.72 17.61
C ILE A 120 14.08 -4.51 18.92
N GLY A 121 12.99 -5.10 19.41
CA GLY A 121 13.01 -5.94 20.62
C GLY A 121 13.85 -7.22 20.48
N GLN A 122 14.16 -7.63 19.25
CA GLN A 122 14.99 -8.80 18.94
C GLN A 122 16.49 -8.45 18.85
N LEU A 123 16.83 -7.16 18.86
CA LEU A 123 18.22 -6.70 18.89
C LEU A 123 18.72 -6.52 20.32
N SER A 124 20.00 -6.83 20.55
CA SER A 124 20.72 -6.49 21.77
C SER A 124 21.12 -5.00 21.76
N LEU A 125 20.17 -4.13 22.10
CA LEU A 125 20.39 -2.68 22.26
C LEU A 125 20.61 -2.32 23.73
N ASP A 126 21.40 -1.27 23.97
CA ASP A 126 21.43 -0.64 25.28
C ASP A 126 20.12 0.12 25.58
N ALA A 127 19.92 0.43 26.86
CA ALA A 127 18.70 1.10 27.32
C ALA A 127 18.53 2.49 26.68
N ALA A 128 19.61 3.23 26.48
CA ALA A 128 19.56 4.57 25.93
C ALA A 128 19.09 4.58 24.46
N ARG A 129 19.60 3.68 23.62
CA ARG A 129 19.19 3.56 22.21
C ARG A 129 17.76 3.03 22.10
N ARG A 130 17.39 2.05 22.93
CA ARG A 130 16.01 1.53 22.97
C ARG A 130 15.02 2.65 23.33
N GLN A 131 15.30 3.39 24.39
CA GLN A 131 14.49 4.52 24.81
C GLN A 131 14.41 5.61 23.72
N SER A 132 15.53 5.91 23.05
CA SER A 132 15.55 6.89 21.96
C SER A 132 14.64 6.49 20.79
N LEU A 133 14.66 5.20 20.40
CA LEU A 133 13.83 4.67 19.32
C LEU A 133 12.35 4.66 19.71
N GLU A 134 12.02 4.22 20.93
CA GLU A 134 10.66 4.21 21.47
C GLU A 134 10.08 5.63 21.55
N GLN A 135 10.83 6.59 22.10
CA GLN A 135 10.42 7.99 22.16
C GLN A 135 10.17 8.57 20.76
N TYR A 136 11.04 8.29 19.80
CA TYR A 136 10.83 8.73 18.42
C TYR A 136 9.55 8.12 17.82
N ALA A 137 9.30 6.83 18.05
CA ALA A 137 8.08 6.19 17.58
C ALA A 137 6.82 6.77 18.22
N ASP A 138 6.82 7.03 19.53
CA ASP A 138 5.69 7.59 20.27
C ASP A 138 5.42 9.05 19.98
N GLN A 139 6.45 9.86 19.86
CA GLN A 139 6.32 11.30 19.75
C GLN A 139 6.23 11.77 18.28
N THR A 140 6.81 11.00 17.35
CA THR A 140 6.90 11.41 15.95
C THR A 140 6.16 10.46 15.01
N VAL A 141 6.35 9.15 15.10
CA VAL A 141 5.81 8.24 14.07
C VAL A 141 4.32 7.97 14.28
N ARG A 142 3.93 7.38 15.43
CA ARG A 142 2.54 7.01 15.75
C ARG A 142 1.54 8.18 15.62
N PRO A 143 1.77 9.35 16.23
CA PRO A 143 0.79 10.44 16.21
C PRO A 143 0.61 11.05 14.82
N ASN A 144 1.65 11.03 13.98
CA ASN A 144 1.57 11.57 12.62
C ASN A 144 1.09 10.53 11.60
N LEU A 145 1.32 9.23 11.83
CA LEU A 145 0.95 8.17 10.90
C LEU A 145 -0.48 7.66 11.10
N LEU A 146 -0.91 7.41 12.34
CA LEU A 146 -2.20 6.77 12.62
C LEU A 146 -3.40 7.58 12.09
N PRO A 147 -3.46 8.91 12.21
CA PRO A 147 -4.57 9.68 11.64
C PRO A 147 -4.64 9.56 10.12
N LEU A 148 -3.50 9.59 9.43
CA LEU A 148 -3.43 9.47 7.97
C LEU A 148 -3.94 8.11 7.50
N LEU A 149 -3.55 7.03 8.20
CA LEU A 149 -4.01 5.68 7.87
C LEU A 149 -5.52 5.52 8.08
N ARG A 150 -6.07 6.09 9.17
CA ARG A 150 -7.51 6.07 9.43
C ARG A 150 -8.29 6.84 8.35
N GLU A 151 -7.83 8.03 7.98
CA GLU A 151 -8.47 8.84 6.93
C GLU A 151 -8.37 8.14 5.57
N ALA A 152 -7.21 7.59 5.21
CA ALA A 152 -7.03 6.81 3.99
C ALA A 152 -7.97 5.60 3.93
N GLN A 153 -8.15 4.91 5.07
CA GLN A 153 -9.08 3.80 5.17
C GLN A 153 -10.54 4.21 4.95
N GLN A 154 -10.96 5.31 5.55
CA GLN A 154 -12.31 5.82 5.36
C GLN A 154 -12.56 6.23 3.89
N LEU A 155 -11.59 6.90 3.27
CA LEU A 155 -11.69 7.29 1.87
C LEU A 155 -11.74 6.10 0.93
N GLU A 156 -10.92 5.07 1.13
CA GLU A 156 -10.98 3.86 0.31
C GLU A 156 -12.32 3.16 0.39
N GLN A 157 -12.88 3.02 1.60
CA GLN A 157 -14.20 2.42 1.80
C GLN A 157 -15.29 3.26 1.10
N ALA A 158 -15.23 4.58 1.23
CA ALA A 158 -16.18 5.48 0.59
C ALA A 158 -16.10 5.42 -0.95
N ILE A 159 -14.88 5.49 -1.51
CA ILE A 159 -14.64 5.39 -2.96
C ILE A 159 -15.10 4.02 -3.47
N GLY A 160 -14.72 2.94 -2.78
CA GLY A 160 -15.13 1.59 -3.15
C GLY A 160 -16.66 1.47 -3.17
N ARG A 161 -17.34 2.00 -2.15
CA ARG A 161 -18.80 2.02 -2.11
C ARG A 161 -19.41 2.81 -3.27
N ALA A 162 -18.93 4.03 -3.51
CA ALA A 162 -19.39 4.91 -4.58
C ALA A 162 -19.25 4.25 -5.97
N VAL A 163 -18.08 3.68 -6.26
CA VAL A 163 -17.82 2.99 -7.54
C VAL A 163 -18.73 1.78 -7.70
N LEU A 164 -18.93 0.99 -6.63
CA LEU A 164 -19.85 -0.14 -6.67
C LEU A 164 -21.31 0.30 -6.86
N ASP A 165 -21.70 1.42 -6.26
CA ASP A 165 -23.01 2.08 -6.41
C ASP A 165 -23.18 2.77 -7.77
N GLY A 166 -22.13 2.78 -8.59
CA GLY A 166 -22.15 3.16 -10.01
C GLY A 166 -21.76 4.60 -10.26
N GLU A 167 -21.20 5.27 -9.26
CA GLU A 167 -20.62 6.58 -9.43
C GLU A 167 -19.38 6.50 -10.34
N GLY A 168 -19.32 7.43 -11.29
CA GLY A 168 -18.22 7.51 -12.24
C GLY A 168 -16.99 8.18 -11.64
N GLN A 169 -15.89 8.11 -12.40
CA GLN A 169 -14.59 8.68 -12.03
C GLN A 169 -14.66 10.15 -11.60
N SER A 170 -15.48 10.96 -12.29
CA SER A 170 -15.65 12.39 -11.99
C SER A 170 -16.21 12.67 -10.59
N THR A 171 -16.98 11.74 -10.03
CA THR A 171 -17.63 11.92 -8.72
C THR A 171 -16.65 11.62 -7.57
N VAL A 172 -15.76 10.65 -7.78
CA VAL A 172 -14.79 10.20 -6.76
C VAL A 172 -13.39 10.82 -6.93
N VAL A 173 -13.16 11.64 -7.95
CA VAL A 173 -11.82 12.18 -8.30
C VAL A 173 -11.16 12.91 -7.13
N GLY A 174 -11.89 13.78 -6.43
CA GLY A 174 -11.35 14.53 -5.29
C GLY A 174 -10.99 13.64 -4.11
N GLN A 175 -11.78 12.58 -3.87
CA GLN A 175 -11.49 11.59 -2.83
C GLN A 175 -10.26 10.75 -3.20
N LEU A 176 -10.11 10.36 -4.46
CA LEU A 176 -8.94 9.63 -4.95
C LEU A 176 -7.65 10.47 -4.85
N ASP A 177 -7.70 11.76 -5.18
CA ASP A 177 -6.55 12.65 -5.07
C ASP A 177 -6.13 12.82 -3.61
N ARG A 178 -7.11 13.01 -2.71
CA ARG A 178 -6.86 13.06 -1.28
C ARG A 178 -6.27 11.75 -0.76
N LEU A 179 -6.81 10.62 -1.19
CA LEU A 179 -6.30 9.30 -0.81
C LEU A 179 -4.83 9.15 -1.21
N LEU A 180 -4.48 9.48 -2.45
CA LEU A 180 -3.09 9.39 -2.91
C LEU A 180 -2.15 10.31 -2.12
N GLN A 181 -2.58 11.52 -1.77
CA GLN A 181 -1.82 12.41 -0.90
C GLN A 181 -1.56 11.78 0.47
N LEU A 182 -2.57 11.16 1.09
CA LEU A 182 -2.42 10.49 2.39
C LEU A 182 -1.45 9.29 2.31
N LYS A 183 -1.56 8.48 1.26
CA LYS A 183 -0.65 7.35 1.02
C LYS A 183 0.80 7.81 0.84
N ARG A 184 1.01 8.93 0.14
CA ARG A 184 2.32 9.58 -0.04
C ARG A 184 2.90 10.02 1.31
N GLN A 185 2.11 10.76 2.10
CA GLN A 185 2.53 11.24 3.42
C GLN A 185 2.88 10.09 4.37
N ALA A 186 2.09 9.01 4.38
CA ALA A 186 2.39 7.82 5.17
C ALA A 186 3.72 7.15 4.75
N ALA A 187 3.96 7.02 3.44
CA ALA A 187 5.22 6.47 2.94
C ALA A 187 6.43 7.33 3.30
N GLU A 188 6.30 8.66 3.24
CA GLU A 188 7.36 9.57 3.67
C GLU A 188 7.66 9.48 5.16
N ILE A 189 6.65 9.28 6.01
CA ILE A 189 6.86 9.02 7.44
C ILE A 189 7.64 7.70 7.62
N HIS A 190 7.32 6.65 6.87
CA HIS A 190 8.06 5.38 6.93
C HIS A 190 9.52 5.53 6.48
N ILE A 191 9.76 6.23 5.36
CA ILE A 191 11.11 6.48 4.85
C ILE A 191 11.93 7.25 5.89
N ARG A 192 11.37 8.31 6.49
CA ARG A 192 12.02 9.05 7.59
C ARG A 192 12.28 8.18 8.81
N CYS A 193 11.33 7.31 9.17
CA CYS A 193 11.51 6.40 10.29
C CYS A 193 12.68 5.44 10.05
N ILE A 194 12.80 4.87 8.86
CA ILE A 194 13.94 4.00 8.51
C ILE A 194 15.26 4.77 8.54
N ALA A 195 15.28 5.99 7.99
CA ALA A 195 16.46 6.85 8.06
C ALA A 195 16.86 7.15 9.52
N GLN A 196 15.90 7.44 10.39
CA GLN A 196 16.14 7.67 11.81
C GLN A 196 16.68 6.43 12.53
N VAL A 197 16.09 5.26 12.26
CA VAL A 197 16.57 3.98 12.81
C VAL A 197 18.02 3.73 12.38
N ARG A 198 18.34 3.97 11.11
CA ARG A 198 19.70 3.84 10.56
C ARG A 198 20.69 4.81 11.21
N GLN A 199 20.26 6.01 11.58
CA GLN A 199 21.11 7.00 12.27
C GLN A 199 21.38 6.63 13.73
N ILE A 200 20.40 6.02 14.42
CA ILE A 200 20.53 5.65 15.84
C ILE A 200 21.34 4.36 16.02
N LEU A 201 21.19 3.42 15.08
CA LEU A 201 21.83 2.10 15.16
C LEU A 201 23.22 2.09 14.52
N PRO A 202 24.21 1.39 15.13
CA PRO A 202 25.44 1.01 14.46
C PRO A 202 25.17 0.19 13.19
N ALA A 203 26.07 0.28 12.21
CA ALA A 203 25.92 -0.38 10.91
C ALA A 203 25.68 -1.90 11.02
N ASP A 204 26.36 -2.58 11.94
CA ASP A 204 26.20 -4.02 12.16
C ASP A 204 24.82 -4.36 12.73
N GLN A 205 24.33 -3.57 13.69
CA GLN A 205 23.00 -3.77 14.29
C GLN A 205 21.89 -3.44 13.30
N TYR A 206 22.08 -2.41 12.46
CA TYR A 206 21.15 -2.12 11.38
C TYR A 206 21.12 -3.24 10.33
N SER A 207 22.27 -3.82 9.98
CA SER A 207 22.34 -4.95 9.05
C SER A 207 21.64 -6.20 9.61
N GLN A 208 21.81 -6.48 10.91
CA GLN A 208 21.07 -7.54 11.60
C GLN A 208 19.56 -7.29 11.60
N LEU A 209 19.14 -6.04 11.83
CA LEU A 209 17.73 -5.64 11.78
C LEU A 209 17.12 -5.89 10.39
N LEU A 210 17.86 -5.55 9.33
CA LEU A 210 17.43 -5.82 7.96
C LEU A 210 17.34 -7.32 7.65
N ALA A 211 18.25 -8.13 8.18
CA ALA A 211 18.19 -9.58 8.04
C ALA A 211 16.92 -10.15 8.68
N LEU A 212 16.63 -9.78 9.94
CA LEU A 212 15.41 -10.18 10.65
C LEU A 212 14.14 -9.79 9.88
N ALA A 213 14.08 -8.55 9.39
CA ALA A 213 12.94 -8.06 8.63
C ALA A 213 12.74 -8.80 7.29
N ARG A 214 13.79 -9.39 6.72
CA ARG A 214 13.75 -10.19 5.48
C ARG A 214 13.41 -11.65 5.73
N GLU A 215 13.90 -12.23 6.83
CA GLU A 215 13.66 -13.62 7.22
C GLU A 215 12.24 -13.87 7.70
N THR A 216 11.61 -12.87 8.34
CA THR A 216 10.23 -12.95 8.83
C THR A 216 9.19 -12.72 7.71
N ARG A 217 9.58 -12.85 6.43
CA ARG A 217 8.70 -12.69 5.28
C ARG A 217 7.80 -13.95 5.15
N PRO A 218 6.47 -13.86 5.36
CA PRO A 218 5.57 -14.96 5.03
C PRO A 218 5.54 -15.23 3.51
#